data_AF-A0A090WVR3-F1
#
_entry.id   AF-A0A090WVR3-F1
#
_cell.length_a   1.000
_cell.length_b   1.000
_cell.length_c   1.000
_cell.angle_alpha   90.00
_cell.angle_beta   90.00
_cell.angle_gamma   90.00
#
_symmetry.space_group_name_H-M   'P 1'
#
loop_
_entity.id
_entity.type
_entity.pdbx_description
1 polymer ?
#
loop_
_entity_poly.entity_id
_entity_poly.type
_entity_poly.pdbx_seq_one_letter_code
_entity_poly.pdbx_strand_id
1 'polypeptide(L)'
;MGLLDSVLKVFVGDKSKQDVKAITPLVDKIKTFESALEALSHDELRGKTTEFKAKIAEANAAINEQITNLLEDAENTEDIDVREDIYEQIDKLKDDAYKVTEDVLNEILPEAFAVVKETAKRFVNNTEITVTANEFDRTLSGEKTYITLDGESAIWANSWDAAGKPITWDMYITMYNL
;
A
#
# COMPACT_ATOMS: atom_id res chain seq x y z
N MET A 1 21.43 -37.11 8.03
CA MET A 1 21.89 -36.00 7.16
C MET A 1 23.39 -36.14 7.01
N GLY A 2 23.87 -36.36 5.79
CA GLY A 2 25.28 -36.68 5.54
C GLY A 2 26.16 -35.44 5.46
N LEU A 3 27.46 -35.61 5.70
CA LEU A 3 28.48 -34.56 5.51
C LEU A 3 28.42 -33.94 4.10
N LEU A 4 28.02 -34.72 3.08
CA LEU A 4 27.86 -34.27 1.71
C LEU A 4 26.74 -33.22 1.53
N ASP A 5 25.60 -33.37 2.22
CA ASP A 5 24.51 -32.38 2.19
C ASP A 5 24.92 -31.06 2.83
N SER A 6 25.76 -31.12 3.87
CA SER A 6 26.27 -29.94 4.58
C SER A 6 27.30 -29.19 3.74
N VAL A 7 28.16 -29.91 3.02
CA VAL A 7 29.15 -29.33 2.10
C VAL A 7 28.44 -28.72 0.88
N LEU A 8 27.48 -29.41 0.26
CA LEU A 8 26.69 -28.89 -0.86
C LEU A 8 25.88 -27.64 -0.48
N LYS A 9 25.26 -27.57 0.71
CA LYS A 9 24.58 -26.36 1.18
C LYS A 9 25.52 -25.17 1.43
N VAL A 10 26.77 -25.43 1.82
CA VAL A 10 27.80 -24.40 2.00
C VAL A 10 28.31 -23.88 0.65
N PHE A 11 28.38 -24.74 -0.38
CA PHE A 11 28.84 -24.36 -1.74
C PHE A 11 27.74 -23.83 -2.67
N VAL A 12 26.50 -24.30 -2.55
CA VAL A 12 25.34 -23.87 -3.36
C VAL A 12 24.57 -22.73 -2.68
N GLY A 13 24.78 -22.53 -1.38
CA GLY A 13 24.03 -21.57 -0.57
C GLY A 13 22.66 -22.11 -0.18
N ASP A 14 22.25 -21.81 1.04
CA ASP A 14 20.89 -22.07 1.51
C ASP A 14 19.98 -20.96 0.96
N LYS A 15 19.20 -21.27 -0.08
CA LYS A 15 18.29 -20.32 -0.75
C LYS A 15 17.38 -19.60 0.25
N SER A 16 16.90 -20.30 1.27
CA SER A 16 16.09 -19.71 2.33
C SER A 16 16.87 -18.63 3.10
N LYS A 17 18.10 -18.93 3.51
CA LYS A 17 18.97 -17.95 4.19
C LYS A 17 19.34 -16.76 3.30
N GLN A 18 19.52 -16.99 2.00
CA GLN A 18 19.79 -15.92 1.04
C GLN A 18 18.59 -14.99 0.88
N ASP A 19 17.38 -15.55 0.77
CA ASP A 19 16.15 -14.76 0.63
C ASP A 19 15.85 -13.96 1.90
N VAL A 20 15.98 -14.60 3.07
CA VAL A 20 15.88 -13.93 4.37
C VAL A 20 16.85 -12.77 4.42
N LYS A 21 18.14 -13.01 4.12
CA LYS A 21 19.17 -11.97 4.16
C LYS A 21 18.89 -10.82 3.18
N ALA A 22 18.26 -11.10 2.04
CA ALA A 22 17.90 -10.08 1.07
C ALA A 22 16.76 -9.16 1.57
N ILE A 23 15.80 -9.71 2.32
CA ILE A 23 14.65 -8.94 2.86
C ILE A 23 14.93 -8.32 4.23
N THR A 24 15.90 -8.82 5.00
CA THR A 24 16.23 -8.30 6.35
C THR A 24 16.42 -6.78 6.37
N PRO A 25 17.17 -6.14 5.44
CA PRO A 25 17.34 -4.68 5.47
C PRO A 25 16.01 -3.92 5.32
N LEU A 26 15.07 -4.47 4.55
CA LEU A 26 13.75 -3.88 4.38
C LEU A 26 12.91 -4.02 5.66
N VAL A 27 12.95 -5.21 6.28
CA VAL A 27 12.30 -5.48 7.57
C VAL A 27 12.84 -4.55 8.65
N ASP A 28 14.15 -4.32 8.69
CA ASP A 28 14.77 -3.41 9.65
C ASP A 28 14.34 -1.96 9.42
N LYS A 29 14.23 -1.51 8.15
CA LYS A 29 13.64 -0.21 7.82
C LYS A 29 12.19 -0.10 8.30
N ILE A 30 11.36 -1.11 8.07
CA ILE A 30 9.96 -1.13 8.53
C ILE A 30 9.89 -0.92 10.05
N LYS A 31 10.73 -1.61 10.82
CA LYS A 31 10.77 -1.50 12.28
C LYS A 31 11.08 -0.08 12.76
N THR A 32 11.82 0.72 12.00
CA THR A 32 12.14 2.11 12.38
C THR A 32 10.91 3.02 12.47
N PHE A 33 9.81 2.68 11.79
CA PHE A 33 8.58 3.47 11.79
C PHE A 33 7.62 3.11 12.95
N GLU A 34 7.81 1.95 13.60
CA GLU A 34 6.84 1.39 14.55
C GLU A 34 6.51 2.36 15.69
N SER A 35 7.54 2.89 16.37
CA SER A 35 7.32 3.78 17.52
C SER A 35 6.61 5.08 17.15
N ALA A 36 6.85 5.60 15.94
CA ALA A 36 6.20 6.82 15.48
C ALA A 36 4.74 6.58 15.12
N LEU A 37 4.43 5.44 14.48
CA LEU A 37 3.06 5.08 14.09
C LEU A 37 2.20 4.66 15.29
N GLU A 38 2.78 3.99 16.28
CA GLU A 38 2.09 3.62 17.52
C GLU A 38 1.58 4.87 18.28
N ALA A 39 2.29 6.00 18.17
CA ALA A 39 1.90 7.26 18.80
C ALA A 39 0.74 7.98 18.10
N LEU A 40 0.36 7.59 16.88
CA LEU A 40 -0.70 8.24 16.10
C LEU A 40 -2.09 7.83 16.60
N SER A 41 -3.06 8.74 16.51
CA SER A 41 -4.49 8.40 16.61
C SER A 41 -4.96 7.50 15.46
N HIS A 42 -6.19 6.97 15.54
CA HIS A 42 -6.78 6.19 14.44
C HIS A 42 -6.96 7.02 13.16
N ASP A 43 -7.32 8.29 13.30
CA ASP A 43 -7.48 9.20 12.17
C ASP A 43 -6.14 9.57 11.55
N GLU A 44 -5.12 9.87 12.36
CA GLU A 44 -3.77 10.16 11.85
C GLU A 44 -3.14 8.93 11.15
N LEU A 45 -3.31 7.72 11.71
CA LEU A 45 -2.83 6.50 11.06
C LEU A 45 -3.55 6.27 9.73
N ARG A 46 -4.85 6.52 9.64
CA ARG A 46 -5.58 6.43 8.36
C ARG A 46 -5.12 7.51 7.38
N GLY A 47 -4.81 8.70 7.89
CA GLY A 47 -4.27 9.83 7.13
C GLY A 47 -3.00 9.49 6.36
N LYS A 48 -2.19 8.54 6.84
CA LYS A 48 -1.02 8.03 6.11
C LYS A 48 -1.33 7.52 4.70
N THR A 49 -2.47 6.87 4.51
CA THR A 49 -2.87 6.44 3.15
C THR A 49 -3.13 7.62 2.22
N THR A 50 -3.70 8.70 2.74
CA THR A 50 -3.89 9.94 1.98
C THR A 50 -2.54 10.59 1.64
N GLU A 51 -1.61 10.66 2.60
CA GLU A 51 -0.24 11.15 2.37
C GLU A 51 0.47 10.35 1.27
N PHE A 52 0.39 9.01 1.30
CA PHE A 52 1.00 8.15 0.27
C PHE A 52 0.41 8.39 -1.12
N LYS A 53 -0.92 8.50 -1.23
CA LYS A 53 -1.58 8.81 -2.50
C LYS A 53 -1.18 10.18 -3.02
N ALA A 54 -1.07 11.18 -2.14
CA ALA A 54 -0.63 12.51 -2.50
C ALA A 54 0.80 12.52 -3.04
N LYS A 55 1.74 11.81 -2.39
CA LYS A 55 3.12 11.66 -2.87
C LYS A 55 3.19 11.08 -4.29
N ILE A 56 2.41 10.03 -4.57
CA ILE A 56 2.36 9.41 -5.90
C ILE A 56 1.77 10.39 -6.93
N ALA A 57 0.70 11.09 -6.58
CA ALA A 57 0.06 12.07 -7.46
C ALA A 57 0.99 13.26 -7.77
N GLU A 58 1.68 13.78 -6.75
CA GLU A 58 2.65 14.87 -6.89
C GLU A 58 3.82 14.47 -7.79
N ALA A 59 4.38 13.27 -7.60
CA ALA A 59 5.47 12.78 -8.44
C ALA A 59 5.09 12.65 -9.92
N ASN A 60 3.83 12.32 -10.21
CA ASN A 60 3.33 12.19 -11.58
C ASN A 60 2.74 13.50 -12.15
N ALA A 61 2.64 14.57 -11.37
CA ALA A 61 1.87 15.76 -11.74
C ALA A 61 2.34 16.38 -13.06
N ALA A 62 3.66 16.55 -13.23
CA ALA A 62 4.24 17.13 -14.43
C ALA A 62 4.04 16.24 -15.68
N ILE A 63 4.13 14.92 -15.53
CA ILE A 63 3.91 13.99 -16.64
C ILE A 63 2.43 13.97 -17.04
N ASN A 64 1.54 13.96 -16.05
CA ASN A 64 0.10 14.01 -16.28
C ASN A 64 -0.31 15.30 -16.99
N GLU A 65 0.27 16.44 -16.61
CA GLU A 65 0.05 17.72 -17.30
C GLU A 65 0.49 17.65 -18.77
N GLN A 66 1.66 17.06 -19.06
CA GLN A 66 2.12 16.87 -20.43
C GLN A 66 1.18 15.97 -21.23
N ILE A 67 0.72 14.85 -20.65
CA ILE A 67 -0.25 13.94 -21.29
C ILE A 67 -1.56 14.69 -21.58
N THR A 68 -2.06 15.49 -20.64
CA THR A 68 -3.29 16.27 -20.85
C THR A 68 -3.15 17.26 -21.99
N ASN A 69 -2.04 18.01 -22.05
CA ASN A 69 -1.78 18.96 -23.13
C ASN A 69 -1.67 18.26 -24.50
N LEU A 70 -0.96 17.13 -24.55
CA LEU A 70 -0.84 16.34 -25.77
C LEU A 70 -2.18 15.76 -26.23
N LEU A 71 -3.06 15.34 -25.30
CA LEU A 71 -4.40 14.89 -25.65
C LEU A 71 -5.24 16.01 -26.27
N GLU A 72 -5.15 17.23 -25.72
CA GLU A 72 -5.80 18.40 -26.29
C GLU A 72 -5.25 18.72 -27.69
N ASP A 73 -3.93 18.64 -27.90
CA ASP A 73 -3.30 18.82 -29.21
C ASP A 73 -3.78 17.74 -30.23
N ALA A 74 -3.92 16.49 -29.79
CA ALA A 74 -4.40 15.38 -30.62
C ALA A 74 -5.86 15.57 -31.07
N GLU A 75 -6.70 16.14 -30.21
CA GLU A 75 -8.10 16.46 -30.52
C GLU A 75 -8.23 17.65 -31.48
N ASN A 76 -7.28 18.58 -31.45
CA ASN A 76 -7.31 19.81 -32.24
C ASN A 76 -6.61 19.71 -33.61
N THR A 77 -5.84 18.64 -33.87
CA THR A 77 -5.24 18.40 -35.18
C THR A 77 -6.15 17.56 -36.07
N GLU A 78 -6.28 17.90 -37.36
CA GLU A 78 -6.92 17.05 -38.37
C GLU A 78 -5.91 16.14 -39.10
N ASP A 79 -4.61 16.42 -38.95
CA ASP A 79 -3.52 15.66 -39.55
C ASP A 79 -3.34 14.33 -38.78
N ILE A 80 -3.54 13.23 -39.50
CA ILE A 80 -3.48 11.88 -38.93
C ILE A 80 -2.06 11.51 -38.53
N ASP A 81 -1.05 11.91 -39.31
CA ASP A 81 0.34 11.57 -39.05
C ASP A 81 0.83 12.30 -37.79
N VAL A 82 0.47 13.57 -37.64
CA VAL A 82 0.74 14.35 -36.41
C VAL A 82 0.02 13.76 -35.20
N ARG A 83 -1.23 13.31 -35.37
CA ARG A 83 -1.99 12.70 -34.28
C ARG A 83 -1.36 11.37 -33.83
N GLU A 84 -0.86 10.57 -34.76
CA GLU A 84 -0.12 9.34 -34.46
C GLU A 84 1.15 9.63 -33.65
N ASP A 85 1.97 10.59 -34.09
CA ASP A 85 3.18 11.02 -33.38
C ASP A 85 2.89 11.50 -31.95
N ILE A 86 1.76 12.18 -31.74
CA ILE A 86 1.32 12.63 -30.41
C ILE A 86 0.98 11.43 -29.53
N TYR A 87 0.24 10.44 -30.03
CA TYR A 87 -0.09 9.25 -29.25
C TYR A 87 1.15 8.42 -28.90
N GLU A 88 2.14 8.32 -29.79
CA GLU A 88 3.42 7.68 -29.46
C GLU A 88 4.16 8.40 -28.31
N GLN A 89 4.10 9.73 -28.26
CA GLN A 89 4.68 10.51 -27.16
C GLN A 89 3.92 10.28 -25.85
N ILE A 90 2.59 10.26 -25.90
CA ILE A 90 1.75 9.95 -24.75
C ILE A 90 2.10 8.57 -24.18
N ASP A 91 2.30 7.56 -25.03
CA ASP A 91 2.62 6.22 -24.56
C ASP A 91 4.01 6.15 -23.89
N LYS A 92 5.00 6.85 -24.42
CA LYS A 92 6.31 7.00 -23.75
C LYS A 92 6.17 7.69 -22.38
N LEU A 93 5.35 8.73 -22.28
CA LEU A 93 5.09 9.41 -21.02
C LEU A 93 4.38 8.52 -20.00
N LYS A 94 3.46 7.65 -20.43
CA LYS A 94 2.83 6.66 -19.54
C LYS A 94 3.84 5.64 -19.01
N ASP A 95 4.77 5.19 -19.84
CA ASP A 95 5.85 4.30 -19.39
C ASP A 95 6.75 4.99 -18.35
N ASP A 96 7.02 6.27 -18.52
CA ASP A 96 7.80 7.06 -17.57
C ASP A 96 7.02 7.32 -16.26
N ALA A 97 5.72 7.63 -16.34
CA ALA A 97 4.84 7.73 -15.18
C ALA A 97 4.78 6.41 -14.38
N TYR A 98 4.80 5.27 -15.08
CA TYR A 98 4.85 3.96 -14.44
C TYR A 98 6.13 3.78 -13.61
N LYS A 99 7.29 4.10 -14.19
CA LYS A 99 8.58 4.02 -13.48
C LYS A 99 8.64 4.99 -12.29
N VAL A 100 8.18 6.23 -12.48
CA VAL A 100 8.11 7.21 -11.38
C VAL A 100 7.24 6.69 -10.24
N THR A 101 6.09 6.10 -10.58
CA THR A 101 5.20 5.48 -9.60
C THR A 101 5.87 4.31 -8.89
N GLU A 102 6.56 3.43 -9.61
CA GLU A 102 7.33 2.32 -9.04
C GLU A 102 8.40 2.81 -8.06
N ASP A 103 9.16 3.84 -8.41
CA ASP A 103 10.19 4.43 -7.56
C ASP A 103 9.60 4.99 -6.26
N VAL A 104 8.50 5.75 -6.35
CA VAL A 104 7.80 6.28 -5.17
C VAL A 104 7.23 5.15 -4.32
N LEU A 105 6.64 4.12 -4.95
CA LEU A 105 6.12 2.95 -4.24
C LEU A 105 7.24 2.25 -3.45
N ASN A 106 8.40 2.05 -4.07
CA ASN A 106 9.58 1.46 -3.41
C ASN A 106 10.11 2.33 -2.26
N GLU A 107 10.05 3.65 -2.41
CA GLU A 107 10.42 4.60 -1.34
C GLU A 107 9.47 4.50 -0.14
N ILE A 108 8.16 4.54 -0.37
CA ILE A 108 7.16 4.51 0.71
C ILE A 108 6.91 3.10 1.27
N LEU A 109 7.34 2.05 0.56
CA LEU A 109 7.07 0.66 0.90
C LEU A 109 7.32 0.33 2.38
N PRO A 110 8.46 0.72 3.00
CA PRO A 110 8.70 0.40 4.41
C PRO A 110 7.70 1.05 5.36
N GLU A 111 7.37 2.32 5.16
CA GLU A 111 6.41 3.05 6.01
C GLU A 111 4.99 2.53 5.78
N ALA A 112 4.60 2.31 4.52
CA ALA A 112 3.29 1.77 4.16
C ALA A 112 3.06 0.39 4.79
N PHE A 113 4.07 -0.48 4.77
CA PHE A 113 3.97 -1.80 5.41
C PHE A 113 3.91 -1.68 6.94
N ALA A 114 4.63 -0.72 7.54
CA ALA A 114 4.53 -0.42 8.96
C ALA A 114 3.11 0.04 9.35
N VAL A 115 2.45 0.85 8.52
CA VAL A 115 1.06 1.28 8.72
C VAL A 115 0.09 0.09 8.69
N VAL A 116 0.26 -0.83 7.73
CA VAL A 116 -0.55 -2.06 7.67
C VAL A 116 -0.35 -2.91 8.93
N LYS A 117 0.89 -3.06 9.38
CA LYS A 117 1.22 -3.79 10.61
C LYS A 117 0.61 -3.16 11.86
N GLU A 118 0.71 -1.85 12.01
CA GLU A 118 0.11 -1.13 13.14
C GLU A 118 -1.43 -1.22 13.09
N THR A 119 -2.02 -1.12 11.90
CA THR A 119 -3.47 -1.32 11.71
C THR A 119 -3.90 -2.72 12.17
N ALA A 120 -3.19 -3.76 11.74
CA ALA A 120 -3.46 -5.13 12.16
C ALA A 120 -3.37 -5.28 13.69
N LYS A 121 -2.32 -4.72 14.32
CA LYS A 121 -2.14 -4.71 15.78
C LYS A 121 -3.31 -4.01 16.49
N ARG A 122 -3.82 -2.90 15.96
CA ARG A 122 -4.97 -2.16 16.55
C ARG A 122 -6.24 -2.99 16.50
N PHE A 123 -6.54 -3.66 15.39
CA PHE A 123 -7.73 -4.51 15.29
C PHE A 123 -7.65 -5.76 16.17
N VAL A 124 -6.46 -6.27 16.50
CA VAL A 124 -6.35 -7.35 17.49
C VAL A 124 -6.57 -6.84 18.92
N ASN A 125 -6.08 -5.64 19.24
CA ASN A 125 -6.14 -5.09 20.60
C ASN A 125 -7.45 -4.37 20.94
N ASN A 126 -8.29 -4.11 19.95
CA ASN A 126 -9.55 -3.40 20.13
C ASN A 126 -10.68 -4.14 19.43
N THR A 127 -11.84 -4.25 20.08
CA THR A 127 -13.05 -4.84 19.47
C THR A 127 -13.66 -3.92 18.42
N GLU A 128 -13.38 -2.63 18.51
CA GLU A 128 -13.83 -1.61 17.57
C GLU A 128 -12.78 -0.51 17.38
N ILE A 129 -12.76 0.09 16.21
CA ILE A 129 -11.90 1.20 15.83
C ILE A 129 -12.79 2.34 15.37
N THR A 130 -12.82 3.42 16.16
CA THR A 130 -13.58 4.62 15.83
C THR A 130 -12.71 5.63 15.11
N VAL A 131 -13.30 6.24 14.09
CA VAL A 131 -12.63 7.15 13.18
C VAL A 131 -13.60 8.20 12.61
N THR A 132 -13.08 9.30 12.08
CA THR A 132 -13.88 10.27 11.31
C THR A 132 -14.40 9.63 10.02
N ALA A 133 -15.71 9.66 9.79
CA ALA A 133 -16.36 8.99 8.66
C ALA A 133 -16.10 9.72 7.33
N ASN A 134 -15.53 9.01 6.35
CA ASN A 134 -15.41 9.46 4.97
C ASN A 134 -16.46 8.82 4.05
N GLU A 135 -16.41 9.13 2.75
CA GLU A 135 -17.35 8.58 1.76
C GLU A 135 -17.28 7.05 1.68
N PHE A 136 -16.08 6.48 1.74
CA PHE A 136 -15.87 5.03 1.68
C PHE A 136 -16.50 4.30 2.88
N ASP A 137 -16.36 4.86 4.09
CA ASP A 137 -17.01 4.34 5.30
C ASP A 137 -18.54 4.33 5.13
N ARG A 138 -19.10 5.42 4.57
CA ARG A 138 -20.55 5.56 4.36
C ARG A 138 -21.07 4.56 3.33
N THR A 139 -20.38 4.40 2.21
CA THR A 139 -20.72 3.39 1.20
C THR A 139 -20.69 1.99 1.80
N LEU A 140 -19.61 1.63 2.50
CA LEU A 140 -19.48 0.29 3.06
C LEU A 140 -20.46 0.02 4.20
N SER A 141 -20.83 1.01 5.00
CA SER A 141 -21.80 0.83 6.10
C SER A 141 -23.19 0.37 5.61
N GLY A 142 -23.55 0.65 4.35
CA GLY A 142 -24.78 0.15 3.74
C GLY A 142 -24.74 -1.34 3.37
N GLU A 143 -23.55 -1.92 3.23
CA GLU A 143 -23.33 -3.29 2.76
C GLU A 143 -22.72 -4.21 3.81
N LYS A 144 -21.96 -3.65 4.77
CA LYS A 144 -21.14 -4.38 5.73
C LYS A 144 -21.65 -4.13 7.15
N THR A 145 -22.08 -5.20 7.80
CA THR A 145 -22.62 -5.16 9.16
C THR A 145 -21.60 -4.81 10.24
N TYR A 146 -20.30 -4.95 9.95
CA TYR A 146 -19.21 -4.63 10.86
C TYR A 146 -18.75 -3.16 10.77
N ILE A 147 -19.45 -2.32 10.02
CA ILE A 147 -19.19 -0.89 9.93
C ILE A 147 -20.49 -0.17 10.26
N THR A 148 -20.44 0.69 11.28
CA THR A 148 -21.58 1.50 11.69
C THR A 148 -21.21 2.97 11.68
N LEU A 149 -22.21 3.84 11.53
CA LEU A 149 -22.03 5.28 11.59
C LEU A 149 -22.66 5.82 12.87
N ASP A 150 -21.93 6.66 13.60
CA ASP A 150 -22.42 7.42 14.75
C ASP A 150 -22.08 8.90 14.56
N GLY A 151 -23.07 9.68 14.12
CA GLY A 151 -22.89 11.08 13.75
C GLY A 151 -21.86 11.28 12.63
N GLU A 152 -20.74 11.93 12.96
CA GLU A 152 -19.62 12.17 12.05
C GLU A 152 -18.55 11.08 12.09
N SER A 153 -18.72 10.07 12.94
CA SER A 153 -17.77 8.97 13.10
C SER A 153 -18.24 7.70 12.40
N ALA A 154 -17.28 6.92 11.93
CA ALA A 154 -17.46 5.53 11.53
C ALA A 154 -16.79 4.64 12.58
N ILE A 155 -17.48 3.56 12.94
CA ILE A 155 -17.04 2.58 13.92
C ILE A 155 -16.86 1.25 13.19
N TRP A 156 -15.63 0.77 13.13
CA TRP A 156 -15.24 -0.48 12.49
C TRP A 156 -15.07 -1.57 13.54
N ALA A 157 -15.95 -2.56 13.55
CA ALA A 157 -15.80 -3.73 14.41
C ALA A 157 -14.67 -4.63 13.91
N ASN A 158 -13.95 -5.26 14.84
CA ASN A 158 -12.90 -6.23 14.50
C ASN A 158 -13.44 -7.62 14.18
N SER A 159 -14.76 -7.81 14.13
CA SER A 159 -15.39 -9.10 13.89
C SER A 159 -16.56 -8.99 12.92
N TRP A 160 -16.79 -10.04 12.14
CA TRP A 160 -17.84 -10.11 11.14
C TRP A 160 -18.34 -11.54 10.93
N ASP A 161 -19.52 -11.70 10.35
CA ASP A 161 -20.01 -13.00 9.91
C ASP A 161 -19.38 -13.38 8.56
N ALA A 162 -18.76 -14.56 8.50
CA ALA A 162 -18.29 -15.18 7.27
C ALA A 162 -19.01 -16.53 7.08
N ALA A 163 -20.00 -16.55 6.18
CA ALA A 163 -20.79 -17.74 5.86
C ALA A 163 -21.46 -18.39 7.09
N GLY A 164 -22.07 -17.57 7.96
CA GLY A 164 -22.79 -18.02 9.15
C GLY A 164 -21.90 -18.35 10.35
N LYS A 165 -20.61 -18.02 10.28
CA LYS A 165 -19.66 -18.17 11.38
C LYS A 165 -19.06 -16.82 11.75
N PRO A 166 -19.06 -16.43 13.04
CA PRO A 166 -18.37 -15.23 13.46
C PRO A 166 -16.86 -15.43 13.33
N ILE A 167 -16.22 -14.51 12.62
CA ILE A 167 -14.77 -14.39 12.51
C ILE A 167 -14.36 -13.13 13.26
N THR A 168 -13.30 -13.22 14.05
CA THR A 168 -12.67 -12.07 14.72
C THR A 168 -11.27 -11.91 14.14
N TRP A 169 -10.88 -10.67 13.90
CA TRP A 169 -9.52 -10.32 13.52
C TRP A 169 -8.58 -10.59 14.70
N ASP A 170 -7.74 -11.60 14.57
CA ASP A 170 -6.74 -12.01 15.57
C ASP A 170 -5.31 -12.06 14.99
N MET A 171 -5.10 -11.48 13.79
CA MET A 171 -3.82 -11.53 13.10
C MET A 171 -2.82 -10.50 13.64
N TYR A 172 -1.75 -10.99 14.27
CA TYR A 172 -0.54 -10.23 14.53
C TYR A 172 0.48 -10.40 13.40
N ILE A 173 0.83 -9.29 12.73
CA ILE A 173 1.95 -9.27 11.78
C ILE A 173 3.25 -9.16 12.60
N THR A 174 3.85 -10.30 12.92
CA THR A 174 5.13 -10.36 13.63
C THR A 174 6.30 -10.36 12.65
N MET A 175 7.38 -9.67 13.02
CA MET A 175 8.65 -9.65 12.27
C MET A 175 9.82 -10.11 13.16
N TYR A 176 9.49 -10.91 14.18
CA TYR A 176 10.49 -11.52 15.07
C TYR A 176 11.08 -12.73 14.37
N ASN A 177 12.42 -12.78 14.30
CA ASN A 177 13.19 -13.91 13.78
C ASN A 177 12.88 -14.28 12.31
N LEU A 178 12.96 -13.31 11.39
CA LEU A 178 13.38 -13.63 10.02
C LEU A 178 14.89 -13.89 10.02
#